data_AF-A0A0W0RDI0-F1
#
_entry.id   AF-A0A0W0RDI0-F1
#
_cell.length_a   1.000
_cell.length_b   1.000
_cell.length_c   1.000
_cell.angle_alpha   90.00
_cell.angle_beta   90.00
_cell.angle_gamma   90.00
#
_symmetry.space_group_name_H-M   'P 1'
#
loop_
_entity.id
_entity.type
_entity.pdbx_description
1 polymer ?
#
loop_
_entity_poly.entity_id
_entity_poly.type
_entity_poly.pdbx_seq_one_letter_code
_entity_poly.pdbx_strand_id
1 'polypeptide(L)'
;MYSRIFAQTGAGSVKRFFVSSANNIPNIRLGRMAPETTIDTIEQELHTELNEKGLIKLGKTLEEEQKILQDLQAKQKDSLNQIKEACVTPAQKRLAQGYSINGLFWSLKQKEMNQIATKEVLQIREETIDWLKARQELYAALKQSHNKTPEGSDRSCSLS
;
A
#
# COMPACT_ATOMS: atom_id res chain seq x y z
N MET A 1 -7.99 9.18 13.22
CA MET A 1 -8.61 7.91 12.79
C MET A 1 -9.14 8.15 11.39
N TYR A 2 -8.46 7.64 10.36
CA TYR A 2 -8.96 7.73 8.98
C TYR A 2 -9.87 6.53 8.73
N SER A 3 -11.17 6.74 8.88
CA SER A 3 -12.19 5.76 8.52
C SER A 3 -12.29 5.71 7.00
N ARG A 4 -11.89 4.58 6.40
CA ARG A 4 -12.11 4.30 4.98
C ARG A 4 -13.62 4.06 4.78
N ILE A 5 -14.30 5.03 4.18
CA ILE A 5 -15.66 4.85 3.68
C ILE A 5 -15.53 4.08 2.37
N PHE A 6 -15.70 2.75 2.43
CA PHE A 6 -15.94 1.96 1.24
C PHE A 6 -17.33 2.32 0.72
N ALA A 7 -17.38 3.15 -0.33
CA ALA A 7 -18.60 3.33 -1.09
C ALA A 7 -18.90 2.00 -1.79
N GLN A 8 -19.80 1.21 -1.21
CA GLN A 8 -20.48 0.12 -1.93
C GLN A 8 -21.23 0.76 -3.10
N THR A 9 -20.63 0.72 -4.28
CA THR A 9 -21.36 0.93 -5.53
C THR A 9 -21.80 -0.43 -6.06
N GLY A 10 -23.10 -0.52 -6.31
CA GLY A 10 -23.84 -1.76 -6.46
C GLY A 10 -23.49 -2.57 -7.71
N ALA A 11 -23.96 -3.81 -7.67
CA ALA A 11 -23.89 -4.81 -8.72
C ALA A 11 -24.28 -4.25 -10.10
N GLY A 12 -23.36 -4.36 -11.07
CA GLY A 12 -23.60 -3.96 -12.45
C GLY A 12 -22.62 -4.62 -13.42
N SER A 13 -23.08 -5.69 -14.06
CA SER A 13 -22.65 -6.23 -15.36
C SER A 13 -21.17 -6.57 -15.58
N VAL A 14 -20.89 -7.87 -15.63
CA VAL A 14 -19.66 -8.46 -16.16
C VAL A 14 -19.55 -8.15 -17.66
N LYS A 15 -18.80 -7.11 -18.02
CA LYS A 15 -18.38 -6.85 -19.40
C LYS A 15 -16.87 -7.01 -19.50
N ARG A 16 -16.45 -8.17 -20.04
CA ARG A 16 -15.09 -8.37 -20.56
C ARG A 16 -14.86 -7.36 -21.68
N PHE A 17 -13.84 -6.51 -21.54
CA PHE A 17 -13.20 -5.83 -22.67
C PHE A 17 -11.69 -5.83 -22.41
N PHE A 18 -10.99 -6.75 -23.07
CA PHE A 18 -9.58 -6.53 -23.39
C PHE A 18 -9.54 -5.54 -24.55
N VAL A 19 -8.71 -4.51 -24.46
CA VAL A 19 -7.72 -4.08 -25.48
C VAL A 19 -7.09 -2.73 -25.08
N SER A 20 -5.78 -2.79 -24.85
CA SER A 20 -4.75 -1.80 -25.15
C SER A 20 -4.69 -0.46 -24.40
N SER A 21 -3.84 -0.44 -23.37
CA SER A 21 -2.68 0.47 -23.34
C SER A 21 -1.49 -0.28 -22.75
N ALA A 22 -0.67 -0.91 -23.61
CA ALA A 22 0.61 -1.51 -23.23
C ALA A 22 1.70 -0.43 -23.06
N ASN A 23 1.36 0.70 -22.44
CA ASN A 23 2.31 1.74 -22.11
C ASN A 23 2.80 1.53 -20.68
N ASN A 24 3.90 0.78 -20.53
CA ASN A 24 4.77 0.73 -19.35
C ASN A 24 4.07 0.99 -18.01
N ILE A 25 3.06 0.17 -17.65
CA ILE A 25 2.59 0.14 -16.27
C ILE A 25 3.78 -0.43 -15.48
N PRO A 26 4.41 0.34 -14.57
CA PRO A 26 5.48 -0.21 -13.75
C PRO A 26 4.92 -1.43 -13.01
N ASN A 27 5.75 -2.45 -12.81
CA ASN A 27 5.37 -3.67 -12.09
C ASN A 27 5.13 -3.34 -10.60
N ILE A 28 3.99 -2.71 -10.32
CA ILE A 28 3.59 -2.23 -9.00
C ILE A 28 3.15 -3.44 -8.19
N ARG A 29 3.82 -3.64 -7.06
CA ARG A 29 3.52 -4.74 -6.16
C ARG A 29 2.45 -4.33 -5.16
N LEU A 30 1.22 -4.80 -5.38
CA LEU A 30 0.10 -4.62 -4.44
C LEU A 30 0.29 -5.36 -3.11
N GLY A 31 1.28 -6.26 -3.00
CA GLY A 31 1.69 -6.86 -1.73
C GLY A 31 0.56 -7.63 -1.04
N ARG A 32 0.27 -7.26 0.21
CA ARG A 32 -0.73 -7.92 1.08
C ARG A 32 -2.12 -7.27 1.05
N MET A 33 -2.36 -6.40 0.07
CA MET A 33 -3.64 -5.70 -0.02
C MET A 33 -4.81 -6.65 -0.30
N ALA A 34 -6.00 -6.21 0.08
CA ALA A 34 -7.22 -6.97 -0.12
C ALA A 34 -7.50 -7.17 -1.63
N PRO A 35 -8.07 -8.32 -2.03
CA PRO A 35 -8.20 -8.70 -3.44
C PRO A 35 -9.06 -7.75 -4.29
N GLU A 36 -9.95 -6.99 -3.64
CA GLU A 36 -10.74 -5.94 -4.26
C GLU A 36 -9.91 -4.71 -4.68
N THR A 37 -8.71 -4.55 -4.13
CA THR A 37 -7.84 -3.40 -4.40
C THR A 37 -6.89 -3.73 -5.54
N THR A 38 -7.24 -3.29 -6.74
CA THR A 38 -6.43 -3.49 -7.95
C THR A 38 -5.66 -2.23 -8.31
N ILE A 39 -4.63 -2.37 -9.17
CA ILE A 39 -3.86 -1.22 -9.66
C ILE A 39 -4.81 -0.20 -10.32
N ASP A 40 -5.75 -0.70 -11.14
CA ASP A 40 -6.75 0.11 -11.84
C ASP A 40 -7.60 0.95 -10.88
N THR A 41 -8.00 0.38 -9.73
CA THR A 41 -8.78 1.14 -8.72
C THR A 41 -7.97 2.27 -8.10
N ILE A 42 -6.69 2.05 -7.81
CA ILE A 42 -5.80 3.06 -7.22
C ILE A 42 -5.49 4.15 -8.26
N GLU A 43 -5.27 3.76 -9.52
CA GLU A 43 -5.05 4.69 -10.62
C GLU A 43 -6.29 5.57 -10.86
N GLN A 44 -7.49 4.98 -10.84
CA GLN A 44 -8.73 5.72 -11.00
C GLN A 44 -8.96 6.72 -9.85
N GLU A 45 -8.72 6.31 -8.60
CA GLU A 45 -8.76 7.21 -7.43
C GLU A 45 -7.75 8.35 -7.55
N LEU A 46 -6.56 8.07 -8.04
CA LEU A 46 -5.53 9.08 -8.17
C LEU A 46 -5.82 10.07 -9.33
N HIS A 47 -6.43 9.59 -10.42
CA HIS A 47 -6.88 10.43 -11.52
C HIS A 47 -8.06 11.33 -11.13
N THR A 48 -9.04 10.83 -10.37
CA THR A 48 -10.13 11.66 -9.87
C THR A 48 -9.60 12.74 -8.93
N GLU A 49 -8.71 12.38 -8.01
CA GLU A 49 -8.07 13.36 -7.12
C GLU A 49 -7.20 14.39 -7.86
N LEU A 50 -6.53 13.99 -8.94
CA LEU A 50 -5.75 14.90 -9.78
C LEU A 50 -6.68 15.91 -10.49
N ASN A 51 -7.82 15.45 -10.99
CA ASN A 51 -8.81 16.32 -11.63
C ASN A 51 -9.51 17.27 -10.65
N GLU A 52 -9.75 16.83 -9.41
CA GLU A 52 -10.43 17.64 -8.38
C GLU A 52 -9.52 18.66 -7.70
N LYS A 53 -8.30 18.24 -7.31
CA LYS A 53 -7.40 19.05 -6.45
C LYS A 53 -6.32 19.77 -7.26
N GLY A 54 -5.99 19.27 -8.45
CA GLY A 54 -4.87 19.74 -9.25
C GLY A 54 -3.51 19.26 -8.75
N LEU A 55 -2.53 19.25 -9.66
CA LEU A 55 -1.23 18.61 -9.50
C LEU A 55 -0.41 19.11 -8.30
N ILE A 56 -0.52 20.40 -7.97
CA ILE A 56 0.21 21.06 -6.88
C ILE A 56 -0.31 20.62 -5.51
N LYS A 57 -1.63 20.52 -5.34
CA LYS A 57 -2.23 20.08 -4.06
C LYS A 57 -2.02 18.59 -3.84
N LEU A 58 -2.12 17.79 -4.90
CA LEU A 58 -1.84 16.36 -4.86
C LEU A 58 -0.39 16.08 -4.44
N GLY A 59 0.57 16.87 -4.95
CA GLY A 59 1.98 16.78 -4.51
C GLY A 59 2.16 17.03 -3.01
N LYS A 60 1.48 18.04 -2.44
CA LYS A 60 1.53 18.32 -1.00
C LYS A 60 0.91 17.20 -0.17
N THR A 61 -0.22 16.64 -0.62
CA THR A 61 -0.85 15.48 0.04
C THR A 61 0.07 14.26 0.02
N LEU A 62 0.79 14.03 -1.08
CA LEU A 62 1.74 12.92 -1.17
C LEU A 62 2.97 13.10 -0.26
N GLU A 63 3.44 14.32 -0.02
CA GLU A 63 4.49 14.60 0.96
C GLU A 63 4.02 14.31 2.40
N GLU A 64 2.77 14.62 2.71
CA GLU A 64 2.16 14.27 4.01
C GLU A 64 1.97 12.75 4.13
N GLU A 65 1.49 12.09 3.09
CA GLU A 65 1.39 10.62 3.00
C GLU A 65 2.76 9.95 3.17
N GLN A 66 3.84 10.53 2.63
CA GLN A 66 5.20 10.02 2.81
C GLN A 66 5.65 10.06 4.27
N LYS A 67 5.32 11.13 5.01
CA LYS A 67 5.63 11.24 6.44
C LYS A 67 4.86 10.18 7.23
N ILE A 68 3.59 9.96 6.89
CA ILE A 68 2.76 8.91 7.50
C ILE A 68 3.35 7.53 7.20
N LEU A 69 3.79 7.27 5.97
CA LEU A 69 4.43 6.02 5.60
C LEU A 69 5.69 5.76 6.43
N GLN A 70 6.53 6.76 6.65
CA GLN A 70 7.73 6.63 7.48
C GLN A 70 7.38 6.32 8.95
N ASP A 71 6.38 7.01 9.50
CA ASP A 71 5.91 6.75 10.87
C ASP A 71 5.31 5.34 11.01
N LEU A 72 4.51 4.89 10.04
CA LEU A 72 3.95 3.54 10.02
C LEU A 72 5.05 2.47 9.92
N GLN A 73 6.07 2.69 9.08
CA GLN A 73 7.23 1.79 8.97
C GLN A 73 8.04 1.73 10.27
N ALA A 74 8.28 2.87 10.91
CA ALA A 74 8.96 2.93 12.20
C ALA A 74 8.18 2.15 13.25
N LYS A 75 6.87 2.41 13.39
CA LYS A 75 5.99 1.69 14.30
C LYS A 75 5.93 0.20 14.01
N GLN A 76 5.91 -0.22 12.74
CA GLN A 76 5.96 -1.64 12.39
C GLN A 76 7.27 -2.29 12.83
N LYS A 77 8.40 -1.64 12.55
CA LYS A 77 9.73 -2.12 12.95
C LYS A 77 9.83 -2.24 14.47
N ASP A 78 9.33 -1.27 15.21
CA ASP A 78 9.35 -1.27 16.68
C ASP A 78 8.47 -2.39 17.24
N SER A 79 7.24 -2.56 16.72
CA SER A 79 6.38 -3.69 17.13
C SER A 79 7.03 -5.05 16.83
N LEU A 80 7.65 -5.21 15.66
CA LEU A 80 8.36 -6.46 15.31
C LEU A 80 9.59 -6.69 16.20
N ASN A 81 10.34 -5.65 16.54
CA ASN A 81 11.47 -5.75 17.46
C ASN A 81 11.01 -6.16 18.86
N GLN A 82 9.96 -5.53 19.38
CA GLN A 82 9.37 -5.89 20.67
C GLN A 82 8.87 -7.33 20.69
N ILE A 83 8.19 -7.79 19.63
CA ILE A 83 7.77 -9.20 19.49
C ILE A 83 8.99 -10.13 19.45
N LYS A 84 10.04 -9.74 18.72
CA LYS A 84 11.27 -10.52 18.64
C LYS A 84 11.94 -10.68 20.00
N GLU A 85 12.02 -9.61 20.78
CA GLU A 85 12.66 -9.63 22.10
C GLU A 85 11.80 -10.34 23.15
N ALA A 86 10.48 -10.11 23.15
CA ALA A 86 9.58 -10.66 24.15
C ALA A 86 9.16 -12.12 23.87
N CYS A 87 9.01 -12.51 22.60
CA CYS A 87 8.42 -13.79 22.22
C CYS A 87 9.42 -14.71 21.50
N VAL A 88 10.08 -14.22 20.44
CA VAL A 88 10.94 -15.06 19.59
C VAL A 88 12.24 -15.45 20.30
N THR A 89 12.94 -14.48 20.88
CA THR A 89 14.23 -14.70 21.55
C THR A 89 14.09 -15.65 22.74
N PRO A 90 13.07 -15.52 23.62
CA PRO A 90 12.87 -16.47 24.71
C PRO A 90 12.48 -17.87 24.22
N ALA A 91 11.67 -17.97 23.15
CA ALA A 91 11.33 -19.26 22.55
C ALA A 91 12.58 -19.96 21.99
N GLN A 92 13.45 -19.23 21.28
CA GLN A 92 14.71 -19.76 20.76
C GLN A 92 15.65 -20.22 21.88
N LYS A 93 15.80 -19.43 22.96
CA LYS A 93 16.61 -19.82 24.12
C LYS A 93 16.07 -21.09 24.78
N ARG A 94 14.75 -21.18 24.95
CA ARG A 94 14.08 -22.34 25.54
C ARG A 94 14.27 -23.60 24.69
N LEU A 95 14.16 -23.46 23.36
CA LEU A 95 14.44 -24.55 22.42
C LEU A 95 15.88 -25.01 22.49
N ALA A 96 16.84 -24.08 22.52
CA ALA A 96 18.27 -24.39 22.61
C ALA A 96 18.63 -25.12 23.92
N GLN A 97 17.84 -24.90 24.98
CA GLN A 97 17.96 -25.62 26.26
C GLN A 97 17.28 -27.00 26.24
N GLY A 98 16.66 -27.42 25.13
CA GLY A 98 15.99 -28.71 24.99
C GLY A 98 14.58 -28.76 25.58
N TYR A 99 14.02 -27.63 26.04
CA TYR A 99 12.66 -27.57 26.57
C TYR A 99 11.63 -27.44 25.46
N SER A 100 10.44 -28.01 25.68
CA SER A 100 9.29 -27.79 24.80
C SER A 100 8.86 -26.33 24.82
N ILE A 101 8.64 -25.78 23.62
CA ILE A 101 8.06 -24.45 23.38
C ILE A 101 6.53 -24.53 23.37
N ASN A 102 5.96 -25.72 23.15
CA ASN A 102 4.53 -25.90 22.94
C ASN A 102 3.73 -25.82 24.25
N GLY A 103 2.41 -25.76 24.12
CA GLY A 103 1.48 -25.76 25.26
C GLY A 103 1.47 -24.43 26.01
N LEU A 104 1.59 -24.48 27.34
CA LEU A 104 1.43 -23.31 28.21
C LEU A 104 2.43 -22.19 27.90
N PHE A 105 3.68 -22.53 27.55
CA PHE A 105 4.67 -21.52 27.20
C PHE A 105 4.25 -20.74 25.95
N TRP A 106 3.85 -21.45 24.89
CA TRP A 106 3.39 -20.81 23.65
C TRP A 106 2.14 -19.98 23.86
N SER A 107 1.15 -20.46 24.64
CA SER A 107 -0.08 -19.70 24.89
C SER A 107 0.19 -18.39 25.65
N LEU A 108 1.13 -18.40 26.61
CA LEU A 108 1.58 -17.18 27.30
C LEU A 108 2.27 -16.22 26.34
N LYS A 109 3.18 -16.72 25.48
CA LYS A 109 3.85 -15.88 24.47
C LYS A 109 2.89 -15.32 23.43
N GLN A 110 1.89 -16.07 23.03
CA GLN A 110 0.84 -15.59 22.13
C GLN A 110 0.01 -14.47 22.77
N LYS A 111 -0.27 -14.55 24.08
CA LYS A 111 -0.94 -13.49 24.82
C LYS A 111 -0.08 -12.22 24.92
N GLU A 112 1.20 -12.36 25.23
CA GLU A 112 2.16 -11.24 25.24
C GLU A 112 2.28 -10.59 23.84
N MET A 113 2.36 -11.39 22.79
CA MET A 113 2.39 -10.89 21.40
C MET A 113 1.15 -10.06 21.07
N ASN A 114 -0.04 -10.55 21.44
CA ASN A 114 -1.30 -9.84 21.21
C ASN A 114 -1.40 -8.52 22.02
N GLN A 115 -0.69 -8.40 23.15
CA GLN A 115 -0.62 -7.15 23.91
C GLN A 115 0.27 -6.11 23.23
N ILE A 116 1.34 -6.54 22.56
CA ILE A 116 2.23 -5.65 21.81
C ILE A 116 1.51 -5.11 20.56
N ALA A 117 0.95 -6.03 19.76
CA ALA A 117 0.11 -5.68 18.64
C ALA A 117 -0.77 -6.88 18.28
N THR A 118 -2.07 -6.64 18.07
CA THR A 118 -2.94 -7.70 17.56
C THR A 118 -2.57 -8.00 16.11
N LYS A 119 -2.83 -9.26 15.70
CA LYS A 119 -2.61 -9.70 14.32
C LYS A 119 -3.31 -8.78 13.31
N GLU A 120 -4.54 -8.39 13.60
CA GLU A 120 -5.35 -7.49 12.76
C GLU A 120 -4.67 -6.12 12.61
N VAL A 121 -4.17 -5.54 13.70
CA VAL A 121 -3.50 -4.23 13.66
C VAL A 121 -2.21 -4.29 12.86
N LEU A 122 -1.42 -5.37 13.00
CA LEU A 122 -0.22 -5.57 12.19
C LEU A 122 -0.56 -5.73 10.71
N GLN A 123 -1.60 -6.51 10.40
CA GLN A 123 -2.05 -6.74 9.03
C GLN A 123 -2.56 -5.45 8.39
N ILE A 124 -3.44 -4.69 9.06
CA ILE A 124 -3.94 -3.40 8.57
C ILE A 124 -2.78 -2.43 8.34
N ARG A 125 -1.78 -2.43 9.23
CA ARG A 125 -0.60 -1.57 9.06
C ARG A 125 0.21 -1.96 7.83
N GLU A 126 0.42 -3.26 7.60
CA GLU A 126 1.09 -3.77 6.40
C GLU A 126 0.33 -3.42 5.12
N GLU A 127 -0.98 -3.65 5.09
CA GLU A 127 -1.85 -3.29 3.98
C GLU A 127 -1.82 -1.79 3.70
N THR A 128 -1.81 -0.95 4.75
CA THR A 128 -1.73 0.50 4.60
C THR A 128 -0.38 0.95 4.05
N ILE A 129 0.71 0.33 4.47
CA ILE A 129 2.05 0.61 3.93
C ILE A 129 2.14 0.21 2.46
N ASP A 130 1.64 -0.98 2.10
CA ASP A 130 1.66 -1.47 0.73
C ASP A 130 0.79 -0.57 -0.18
N TRP A 131 -0.39 -0.11 0.29
CA TRP A 131 -1.25 0.84 -0.43
C TRP A 131 -0.56 2.19 -0.66
N LEU A 132 0.03 2.79 0.39
CA LEU A 132 0.72 4.08 0.27
C LEU A 132 1.90 4.00 -0.70
N LYS A 133 2.66 2.90 -0.69
CA LYS A 133 3.75 2.68 -1.64
C LYS A 133 3.26 2.57 -3.07
N ALA A 134 2.25 1.74 -3.31
CA ALA A 134 1.67 1.56 -4.65
C ALA A 134 1.16 2.89 -5.22
N ARG A 135 0.51 3.70 -4.39
CA ARG A 135 0.00 5.04 -4.75
C ARG A 135 1.12 6.02 -5.12
N GLN A 136 2.23 6.01 -4.37
CA GLN A 136 3.39 6.85 -4.68
C GLN A 136 4.13 6.42 -5.96
N GLU A 137 4.27 5.11 -6.18
CA GLU A 137 4.86 4.56 -7.40
C GLU A 137 4.02 4.92 -8.63
N LEU A 138 2.70 4.83 -8.53
CA LEU A 138 1.76 5.26 -9.58
C LEU A 138 1.87 6.76 -9.88
N TYR A 139 1.90 7.60 -8.84
CA TYR A 139 2.06 9.04 -9.04
C TYR A 139 3.41 9.38 -9.70
N ALA A 140 4.50 8.71 -9.30
CA ALA A 140 5.81 8.89 -9.92
C ALA A 140 5.80 8.50 -11.40
N ALA A 141 5.09 7.42 -11.76
CA ALA A 141 4.93 6.98 -13.14
C ALA A 141 4.12 7.99 -13.98
N LEU A 142 3.03 8.52 -13.44
CA LEU A 142 2.21 9.54 -14.10
C LEU A 142 2.94 10.87 -14.29
N LYS A 143 3.76 11.27 -13.31
CA LYS A 143 4.61 12.47 -13.45
C LYS A 143 5.65 12.30 -14.55
N GLN A 144 6.22 11.10 -14.68
CA GLN A 144 7.18 10.80 -15.75
C GLN A 144 6.55 10.71 -17.13
N SER A 145 5.30 10.23 -17.26
CA SER A 145 4.58 10.24 -18.54
C SER A 145 4.20 11.66 -18.96
N HIS A 146 3.82 12.52 -18.04
CA HIS A 146 3.50 13.94 -18.32
C HIS A 146 4.73 14.74 -18.79
N ASN A 147 5.92 14.40 -18.29
CA ASN A 147 7.20 15.01 -18.72
C ASN A 147 7.74 14.43 -20.03
N LYS A 148 7.17 13.33 -20.55
CA LYS A 148 7.55 12.70 -21.82
C LYS A 148 6.67 13.11 -23.00
N THR A 149 5.73 14.02 -22.82
CA THR A 149 5.08 14.68 -23.96
C THR A 149 6.12 15.58 -24.62
N PRO A 150 6.64 15.26 -25.82
CA PRO A 150 7.47 16.18 -26.55
C PRO A 150 6.54 17.29 -27.06
N GLU A 151 6.90 18.52 -26.77
CA GLU A 151 6.56 19.65 -27.63
C GLU A 151 6.87 19.25 -29.09
N GLY A 152 5.88 19.33 -29.99
CA GLY A 152 6.12 19.18 -31.43
C GLY A 152 5.17 18.26 -32.17
N SER A 153 3.93 18.72 -32.36
CA SER A 153 3.19 18.44 -33.61
C SER A 153 2.41 19.68 -34.04
N ASP A 154 3.10 20.82 -34.08
CA ASP A 154 2.74 21.87 -35.03
C ASP A 154 3.12 21.38 -36.43
N ARG A 155 2.14 20.81 -37.15
CA ARG A 155 2.08 20.97 -38.60
C ARG A 155 0.63 21.24 -38.99
N SER A 156 0.39 22.52 -39.21
CA SER A 156 -0.56 23.00 -40.19
C SER A 156 -0.49 22.15 -41.46
N CYS A 157 -1.62 21.62 -41.91
CA CYS A 157 -1.86 21.41 -43.33
C CYS A 157 -3.19 22.06 -43.66
N SER A 158 -3.06 23.12 -44.44
CA SER A 158 -4.08 24.03 -44.92
C SER A 158 -5.20 23.32 -45.66
N LEU A 159 -6.40 23.87 -45.50
CA LEU A 159 -7.45 23.83 -46.51
C LEU A 159 -6.89 24.34 -47.85
N SER A 160 -7.00 23.54 -48.90
CA SER A 160 -7.10 23.96 -50.30
C SER A 160 -7.75 22.83 -51.10
#